data_AF-K8XXP6-F1
#
_entry.id   AF-K8XXP6-F1
#
_cell.length_a   1.000
_cell.length_b   1.000
_cell.length_c   1.000
_cell.angle_alpha   90.00
_cell.angle_beta   90.00
_cell.angle_gamma   90.00
#
_symmetry.space_group_name_H-M   'P 1'
#
loop_
_entity.id
_entity.type
_entity.pdbx_description
1 polymer ?
#
loop_
_entity_poly.entity_id
_entity_poly.type
_entity_poly.pdbx_seq_one_letter_code
_entity_poly.pdbx_strand_id
1 'polypeptide(L)'
;MEWLREWFDTVGLGAIILLLLGWILSRRKSRAEVGKLDAEAAQIIAAAASALVAPLSESLGRLEQRIEVLESENAHKTKLLDSAIRFIRELLGWIEHHDPGQPPPVIPPDLESEIQT
;
A
#
# COMPACT_ATOMS: atom_id res chain seq x y z
N MET A 1 7.79 -10.79 20.63
CA MET A 1 8.62 -11.51 19.64
C MET A 1 10.06 -11.02 19.70
N GLU A 2 10.68 -10.99 20.89
CA GLU A 2 12.06 -10.52 21.05
C GLU A 2 13.08 -11.64 20.82
N TRP A 3 12.72 -12.88 21.19
CA TRP A 3 13.57 -14.07 21.01
C TRP A 3 13.94 -14.37 19.55
N LEU A 4 13.12 -13.94 18.59
CA LEU A 4 13.38 -14.08 17.16
C LEU A 4 14.39 -13.05 16.65
N ARG A 5 14.37 -11.82 17.19
CA ARG A 5 15.31 -10.76 16.79
C ARG A 5 16.72 -11.05 17.31
N GLU A 6 16.86 -11.46 18.57
CA GLU A 6 18.18 -11.86 19.12
C GLU A 6 18.79 -13.03 18.34
N TRP A 7 17.96 -14.00 17.95
CA TRP A 7 18.44 -15.14 17.18
C TRP A 7 18.93 -14.74 15.78
N PHE A 8 18.25 -13.79 15.12
CA PHE A 8 18.69 -13.26 13.82
C PHE A 8 19.92 -12.34 13.90
N ASP A 9 20.03 -11.52 14.95
CA ASP A 9 21.18 -10.62 15.15
C ASP A 9 22.46 -11.39 15.54
N THR A 10 22.33 -12.51 16.27
CA THR A 10 23.49 -13.28 16.75
C THR A 10 24.09 -14.20 15.69
N VAL A 11 23.24 -14.82 14.85
CA VAL A 11 23.69 -15.82 13.86
C VAL A 11 23.92 -15.19 12.50
N GLY A 12 23.25 -14.07 12.18
CA GLY A 12 23.29 -13.44 10.88
C GLY A 12 22.64 -14.33 9.81
N LEU A 13 21.66 -13.77 9.08
CA LEU A 13 20.96 -14.47 7.99
C LEU A 13 21.92 -15.16 7.00
N GLY A 14 23.12 -14.61 6.80
CA GLY A 14 24.16 -15.19 5.95
C GLY A 14 24.68 -16.56 6.40
N ALA A 15 24.85 -16.80 7.71
CA ALA A 15 25.36 -18.09 8.20
C ALA A 15 24.32 -19.20 8.06
N ILE A 16 23.04 -18.87 8.24
CA ILE A 16 21.93 -19.81 8.04
C ILE A 16 21.82 -20.20 6.56
N ILE A 17 21.95 -19.23 5.66
CA ILE A 17 21.93 -19.45 4.21
C ILE A 17 23.13 -20.31 3.77
N LEU A 18 24.34 -20.04 4.30
CA LEU A 18 25.54 -20.82 3.97
C LEU A 18 25.49 -22.26 4.51
N LEU A 19 24.93 -22.47 5.70
CA LEU A 19 24.72 -23.80 6.26
C LEU A 19 23.69 -24.60 5.45
N LEU A 20 22.60 -23.96 5.02
CA LEU A 20 21.60 -24.58 4.15
C LEU A 20 22.21 -24.93 2.77
N LEU A 21 22.99 -24.03 2.18
CA LEU A 21 23.67 -24.27 0.90
C LEU A 21 24.71 -25.39 1.01
N GLY A 22 25.51 -25.42 2.07
CA GLY A 22 26.51 -26.47 2.32
C GLY A 22 25.87 -27.85 2.51
N TRP A 23 24.77 -27.92 3.24
CA TRP A 23 23.99 -29.15 3.43
C TRP A 23 23.36 -29.64 2.12
N ILE A 24 22.84 -28.72 1.30
CA ILE A 24 22.27 -29.02 -0.03
C ILE A 24 23.34 -29.53 -1.00
N LEU A 25 24.54 -28.93 -1.00
CA LEU A 25 25.66 -29.35 -1.84
C LEU A 25 26.20 -30.72 -1.45
N SER A 26 26.29 -31.02 -0.15
CA SER A 26 26.72 -32.34 0.33
C SER A 26 25.77 -33.48 -0.08
N ARG A 27 24.47 -33.17 -0.27
CA ARG A 27 23.49 -34.14 -0.81
C ARG A 27 23.62 -34.38 -2.31
N ARG A 28 24.38 -33.58 -3.09
CA ARG A 28 24.46 -33.70 -4.56
C ARG A 28 25.33 -34.84 -5.07
N LYS A 29 26.27 -35.36 -4.26
CA LYS A 29 27.19 -36.43 -4.71
C LYS A 29 26.51 -37.79 -4.92
N SER A 30 25.26 -37.95 -4.46
CA SER A 30 24.38 -39.12 -4.66
C SER A 30 23.39 -38.96 -5.83
N ARG A 31 23.40 -37.83 -6.57
CA ARG A 31 22.30 -37.36 -7.44
C ARG A 31 22.60 -37.35 -8.95
N ALA A 32 22.93 -38.47 -9.57
CA ALA A 32 22.92 -38.54 -11.04
C ALA A 32 21.52 -38.91 -11.57
N GLU A 33 20.88 -39.97 -11.04
CA GLU A 33 19.50 -40.34 -11.38
C GLU A 33 18.44 -39.50 -10.64
N VAL A 34 18.71 -39.14 -9.38
CA VAL A 34 17.88 -38.19 -8.62
C VAL A 34 17.87 -36.79 -9.25
N GLY A 35 18.88 -36.43 -10.05
CA GLY A 35 19.00 -35.10 -10.66
C GLY A 35 17.90 -34.77 -11.69
N LYS A 36 17.36 -35.78 -12.40
CA LYS A 36 16.21 -35.58 -13.30
C LYS A 36 14.90 -35.43 -12.52
N LEU A 37 14.68 -36.28 -11.52
CA LEU A 37 13.49 -36.21 -10.65
C LEU A 37 13.47 -34.92 -9.80
N ASP A 38 14.62 -34.44 -9.33
CA ASP A 38 14.77 -33.16 -8.62
C ASP A 38 14.46 -31.96 -9.54
N ALA A 39 14.82 -32.04 -10.83
CA ALA A 39 14.54 -30.97 -11.80
C ALA A 39 13.04 -30.88 -12.11
N GLU A 40 12.37 -32.02 -12.29
CA GLU A 40 10.92 -32.09 -12.47
C GLU A 40 10.17 -31.63 -11.21
N ALA A 41 10.59 -32.09 -10.03
CA ALA A 41 10.01 -31.65 -8.76
C ALA A 41 10.21 -30.15 -8.53
N ALA A 42 11.40 -29.61 -8.83
CA ALA A 42 11.68 -28.18 -8.74
C ALA A 42 10.83 -27.36 -9.72
N GLN A 43 10.60 -27.87 -10.94
CA GLN A 43 9.71 -27.21 -11.92
C GLN A 43 8.25 -27.20 -11.44
N ILE A 44 7.76 -28.31 -10.87
CA ILE A 44 6.39 -28.38 -10.33
C ILE A 44 6.23 -27.43 -9.15
N ILE A 45 7.21 -27.39 -8.24
CA ILE A 45 7.18 -26.47 -7.08
C ILE A 45 7.27 -25.02 -7.55
N ALA A 46 8.13 -24.69 -8.51
CA ALA A 46 8.24 -23.35 -9.08
C ALA A 46 6.96 -22.92 -9.81
N ALA A 47 6.33 -23.83 -10.56
CA ALA A 47 5.05 -23.59 -11.21
C ALA A 47 3.93 -23.37 -10.18
N ALA A 48 3.86 -24.19 -9.13
CA ALA A 48 2.89 -24.03 -8.05
C ALA A 48 3.09 -22.71 -7.29
N ALA A 49 4.33 -22.37 -6.94
CA ALA A 49 4.67 -21.10 -6.31
C ALA A 49 4.29 -19.91 -7.22
N SER A 50 4.60 -19.99 -8.52
CA SER A 50 4.24 -18.94 -9.48
C SER A 50 2.72 -18.79 -9.64
N ALA A 51 1.98 -19.90 -9.62
CA ALA A 51 0.52 -19.92 -9.69
C ALA A 51 -0.14 -19.30 -8.44
N LEU A 52 0.50 -19.36 -7.28
CA LEU A 52 0.04 -18.66 -6.08
C LEU A 52 0.47 -17.19 -6.05
N VAL A 53 1.70 -16.87 -6.46
CA VAL A 53 2.24 -15.52 -6.37
C VAL A 53 1.60 -14.59 -7.41
N ALA A 54 1.36 -15.05 -8.63
CA ALA A 54 0.76 -14.23 -9.69
C ALA A 54 -0.57 -13.57 -9.30
N PRO A 55 -1.61 -14.29 -8.81
CA PRO A 55 -2.87 -13.67 -8.41
C PRO A 55 -2.73 -12.78 -7.17
N LEU A 56 -1.76 -13.05 -6.29
CA LEU A 56 -1.46 -12.18 -5.14
C LEU A 56 -0.83 -10.86 -5.60
N SER A 57 0.12 -10.89 -6.53
CA SER A 57 0.72 -9.68 -7.10
C SER A 57 -0.33 -8.83 -7.83
N GLU A 58 -1.22 -9.45 -8.60
CA GLU A 58 -2.32 -8.73 -9.25
C GLU A 58 -3.27 -8.09 -8.23
N SER A 59 -3.62 -8.84 -7.18
CA SER A 59 -4.50 -8.34 -6.11
C SER A 59 -3.86 -7.20 -5.33
N LEU A 60 -2.55 -7.28 -5.04
CA LEU A 60 -1.79 -6.21 -4.39
C LEU A 60 -1.77 -4.96 -5.25
N GLY A 61 -1.44 -5.06 -6.54
CA GLY A 61 -1.43 -3.90 -7.43
C GLY A 61 -2.81 -3.23 -7.54
N ARG A 62 -3.90 -4.02 -7.56
CA ARG A 62 -5.26 -3.49 -7.55
C ARG A 62 -5.62 -2.79 -6.25
N LEU A 63 -5.16 -3.33 -5.11
CA LEU A 63 -5.38 -2.70 -3.80
C LEU A 63 -4.59 -1.40 -3.67
N GLU A 64 -3.33 -1.38 -4.09
CA GLU A 64 -2.48 -0.18 -4.12
C GLU A 64 -3.14 0.92 -4.95
N GLN A 65 -3.59 0.61 -6.16
CA GLN A 65 -4.30 1.56 -7.01
C GLN A 65 -5.59 2.09 -6.34
N ARG A 66 -6.34 1.21 -5.66
CA ARG A 66 -7.57 1.61 -4.97
C ARG A 66 -7.28 2.50 -3.75
N ILE A 67 -6.19 2.23 -3.03
CA ILE A 67 -5.74 3.06 -1.92
C ILE A 67 -5.37 4.45 -2.44
N GLU A 68 -4.58 4.55 -3.50
CA GLU A 68 -4.18 5.84 -4.09
C GLU A 68 -5.40 6.68 -4.51
N VAL A 69 -6.37 6.06 -5.18
CA VAL A 69 -7.63 6.75 -5.55
C VAL A 69 -8.39 7.21 -4.31
N LEU A 70 -8.54 6.36 -3.30
CA LEU A 70 -9.26 6.70 -2.07
C LEU A 70 -8.56 7.80 -1.26
N GLU A 71 -7.23 7.78 -1.20
CA GLU A 71 -6.44 8.82 -0.53
C GLU A 71 -6.59 10.16 -1.25
N SER A 72 -6.55 10.16 -2.58
CA SER A 72 -6.80 11.34 -3.41
C SER A 72 -8.21 11.90 -3.22
N GLU A 73 -9.24 11.05 -3.30
CA GLU A 73 -10.63 11.46 -3.07
C GLU A 73 -10.86 12.01 -1.66
N ASN A 74 -10.25 11.37 -0.65
CA ASN A 74 -10.36 11.81 0.74
C ASN A 74 -9.68 13.18 0.94
N ALA A 75 -8.48 13.37 0.38
CA ALA A 75 -7.79 14.66 0.42
C ALA A 75 -8.62 15.78 -0.26
N HIS A 76 -9.20 15.50 -1.44
CA HIS A 76 -10.08 16.44 -2.13
C HIS A 76 -11.30 16.81 -1.29
N LYS A 77 -12.02 15.81 -0.76
CA LYS A 77 -13.22 16.03 0.06
C LYS A 77 -12.91 16.76 1.37
N THR A 78 -11.79 16.45 2.00
CA THR A 78 -11.36 17.13 3.24
C THR A 78 -11.11 18.61 2.97
N LYS A 79 -10.40 18.93 1.88
CA LYS A 79 -10.15 20.32 1.48
C LYS A 79 -11.45 21.08 1.19
N LEU A 80 -12.38 20.46 0.46
CA LEU A 80 -13.69 21.05 0.18
C LEU A 80 -14.49 21.27 1.47
N LEU A 81 -14.50 20.30 2.39
CA LEU A 81 -15.20 20.42 3.66
C LEU A 81 -14.63 21.58 4.50
N ASP A 82 -13.30 21.71 4.58
CA ASP A 82 -12.65 22.80 5.28
C ASP A 82 -12.99 24.16 4.65
N SER A 83 -13.04 24.25 3.32
CA SER A 83 -13.45 25.45 2.59
C SER A 83 -14.92 25.79 2.87
N ALA A 84 -15.81 24.80 2.84
CA ALA A 84 -17.23 24.95 3.13
C ALA A 84 -17.49 25.41 4.55
N ILE A 85 -16.83 24.80 5.55
CA ILE A 85 -16.96 25.19 6.96
C ILE A 85 -16.50 26.63 7.15
N ARG A 86 -15.39 27.03 6.52
CA ARG A 86 -14.88 28.41 6.60
C ARG A 86 -15.89 29.40 6.01
N PHE A 87 -16.37 29.13 4.80
CA PHE A 87 -17.36 29.97 4.13
C PHE A 87 -18.65 30.09 4.93
N ILE A 88 -19.16 28.98 5.48
CA ILE A 88 -20.38 28.99 6.31
C ILE A 88 -20.17 29.86 7.55
N ARG A 89 -19.01 29.77 8.23
CA ARG A 89 -18.72 30.62 9.40
C ARG A 89 -18.66 32.10 9.03
N GLU A 90 -18.03 32.43 7.91
CA GLU A 90 -17.97 33.82 7.40
C GLU A 90 -19.37 34.33 7.06
N LEU A 91 -20.17 33.51 6.38
CA LEU A 91 -21.55 33.84 6.02
C LEU A 91 -22.43 34.05 7.26
N LEU A 92 -22.36 33.16 8.24
CA LEU A 92 -23.11 33.30 9.49
C LEU A 92 -22.68 34.56 10.25
N GLY A 93 -21.38 34.85 10.31
CA GLY A 93 -20.87 36.07 10.93
C GLY A 93 -21.39 37.34 10.25
N TRP A 94 -21.43 37.34 8.92
CA TRP A 94 -22.01 38.44 8.13
C TRP A 94 -23.53 38.59 8.35
N ILE A 95 -24.27 37.48 8.43
CA ILE A 95 -25.72 37.50 8.72
C ILE A 95 -25.97 38.09 10.12
N GLU A 96 -25.16 37.73 11.11
CA GLU A 96 -25.34 38.18 12.49
C GLU A 96 -25.03 39.68 12.68
N HIS A 97 -24.03 40.20 11.97
CA HIS A 97 -23.58 41.59 12.08
C HIS A 97 -24.09 42.50 10.96
N HIS A 98 -25.15 42.09 10.26
CA HIS A 98 -25.63 42.65 9.00
C HIS A 98 -25.53 44.19 8.92
N ASP A 99 -24.50 44.67 8.21
CA ASP A 99 -24.25 46.09 7.96
C ASP A 99 -24.80 46.46 6.57
N PRO A 100 -25.84 47.32 6.48
CA PRO A 100 -26.42 47.76 5.20
C PRO A 100 -25.42 48.59 4.39
N GLY A 101 -24.54 47.89 3.68
CA GLY A 101 -23.45 48.45 2.88
C GLY A 101 -22.32 47.45 2.63
N GLN A 102 -22.21 46.41 3.47
CA GLN A 102 -21.20 45.38 3.31
C GLN A 102 -21.74 44.22 2.45
N PRO A 103 -21.11 43.90 1.30
CA PRO A 103 -21.54 42.79 0.47
C PRO A 103 -21.37 41.45 1.21
N PRO A 104 -22.18 40.43 0.88
CA PRO A 104 -22.03 39.11 1.47
C PRO A 104 -20.66 38.49 1.11
N PRO A 105 -20.16 37.54 1.92
CA PRO A 105 -18.96 36.79 1.59
C PRO A 105 -19.09 36.10 0.23
N VAL A 106 -18.01 36.10 -0.53
CA VAL A 106 -17.95 35.48 -1.86
C VAL A 106 -17.72 33.98 -1.69
N ILE A 107 -18.45 33.17 -2.47
CA ILE A 107 -18.27 31.72 -2.48
C ILE A 107 -16.83 31.40 -2.92
N PRO A 108 -16.06 30.61 -2.15
CA PRO A 108 -14.73 30.18 -2.56
C PRO A 108 -14.73 29.47 -3.92
N PRO A 109 -13.71 29.68 -4.79
CA PRO A 109 -13.69 29.10 -6.14
C PRO A 109 -13.76 27.57 -6.18
N ASP A 110 -13.18 26.92 -5.17
CA ASP A 110 -13.20 25.45 -5.04
C ASP A 110 -14.59 24.91 -4.67
N LEU A 111 -15.42 25.70 -3.98
CA LEU A 111 -16.83 25.36 -3.75
C LEU A 111 -17.70 25.74 -4.94
N GLU A 112 -17.40 26.85 -5.62
CA GLU A 112 -18.13 27.29 -6.80
C GLU A 112 -18.07 26.24 -7.92
N SER A 113 -16.91 25.62 -8.14
CA SER A 113 -16.75 24.54 -9.12
C SER A 113 -17.64 23.32 -8.83
N GLU A 114 -17.91 23.01 -7.55
CA GLU A 114 -18.74 21.87 -7.17
C GLU A 114 -20.24 22.13 -7.36
N ILE A 115 -20.68 23.40 -7.42
CA ILE A 115 -22.08 23.78 -7.65
C ILE A 115 -22.44 23.80 -9.14
N GLN A 116 -21.44 24.05 -10.00
CA GLN A 116 -21.62 24.15 -11.46
C GLN A 116 -21.56 22.81 -12.19
N THR A 117 -21.30 21.72 -11.47
CA THR A 117 -21.20 20.35 -12.00
C THR A 117 -22.54 19.63 -11.92
#